data_AF-A0A2T2TAB3-F1
#
_entry.id   AF-A0A2T2TAB3-F1
#
_cell.length_a   1.000
_cell.length_b   1.000
_cell.length_c   1.000
_cell.angle_alpha   90.00
_cell.angle_beta   90.00
_cell.angle_gamma   90.00
#
_symmetry.space_group_name_H-M   'P 1'
#
loop_
_entity.id
_entity.type
_entity.pdbx_description
1 polymer ?
#
loop_
_entity_poly.entity_id
_entity_poly.type
_entity_poly.pdbx_seq_one_letter_code
_entity_poly.pdbx_strand_id
1 'polypeptide(L)'
;MADPPTDLSKRAKQHWANEQWGEYRNTRYEMAEHARQNRDWEQALRLYVEVLLFDLQGVSGCGEDGFSSAHQREAPSAARELARLFLHQRLDGEALKSVFGRVTDDFWVGAFPRSRNDVWDDLQSVVREYMNGLRLRNRVESLGPNRLLPANEADAYAERADDYELLRRIGMLLENESPTRIPEDKRRRTHDYLSAVDIEQIGDRWKAKAYQWAGEVVLSNNEPESALNYFEQALDLADLDDRATVKRRVKQLRDGAVHAS
;
A
#
# COMPACT_ATOMS: atom_id res chain seq x y z
N MET A 1 -20.92 -6.43 -18.30
CA MET A 1 -21.43 -7.69 -17.72
C MET A 1 -20.22 -8.61 -17.59
N ALA A 2 -20.00 -9.25 -16.45
CA ALA A 2 -18.90 -10.21 -16.30
C ALA A 2 -19.25 -11.50 -17.04
N ASP A 3 -18.27 -12.10 -17.73
CA ASP A 3 -18.45 -13.36 -18.45
C ASP A 3 -18.76 -14.51 -17.47
N PRO A 4 -19.63 -15.46 -17.83
CA PRO A 4 -19.94 -16.59 -16.96
C PRO A 4 -18.71 -17.51 -16.80
N PRO A 5 -18.55 -18.19 -15.65
CA PRO A 5 -17.33 -18.98 -15.32
C PRO A 5 -17.04 -20.13 -16.29
N THR A 6 -18.06 -20.67 -16.96
CA THR A 6 -17.90 -21.69 -18.00
C THR A 6 -17.20 -21.13 -19.23
N ASP A 7 -17.37 -19.84 -19.53
CA ASP A 7 -16.76 -19.18 -20.69
C ASP A 7 -15.30 -18.80 -20.40
N LEU A 8 -15.02 -18.29 -19.19
CA LEU A 8 -13.65 -18.06 -18.73
C LEU A 8 -12.81 -19.35 -18.73
N SER A 9 -13.41 -20.47 -18.31
CA SER A 9 -12.73 -21.77 -18.31
C SER A 9 -12.39 -22.25 -19.74
N LYS A 10 -13.25 -21.95 -20.73
CA LYS A 10 -12.96 -22.27 -22.14
C LYS A 10 -11.87 -21.35 -22.69
N ARG A 11 -11.94 -20.05 -22.43
CA ARG A 11 -10.93 -19.05 -22.82
C ARG A 11 -9.55 -19.42 -22.27
N ALA A 12 -9.46 -19.75 -20.98
CA ALA A 12 -8.20 -20.19 -20.37
C ALA A 12 -7.61 -21.43 -21.08
N LYS A 13 -8.43 -22.44 -21.39
CA LYS A 13 -7.96 -23.62 -22.16
C LYS A 13 -7.46 -23.26 -23.54
N GLN A 14 -8.12 -22.32 -24.23
CA GLN A 14 -7.71 -21.85 -25.54
C GLN A 14 -6.38 -21.08 -25.49
N HIS A 15 -6.23 -20.13 -24.57
CA HIS A 15 -4.98 -19.40 -24.38
C HIS A 15 -3.83 -20.32 -24.02
N TRP A 16 -4.07 -21.32 -23.16
CA TRP A 16 -3.10 -22.35 -22.84
C TRP A 16 -2.65 -23.15 -24.08
N ALA A 17 -3.61 -23.63 -24.89
CA ALA A 17 -3.29 -24.43 -26.07
C ALA A 17 -2.50 -23.65 -27.14
N ASN A 18 -2.66 -22.32 -27.15
CA ASN A 18 -1.99 -21.40 -28.04
C ASN A 18 -0.71 -20.79 -27.44
N GLU A 19 -0.30 -21.22 -26.24
CA GLU A 19 0.87 -20.68 -25.50
C GLU A 19 0.80 -19.17 -25.25
N GLN A 20 -0.41 -18.60 -25.18
CA GLN A 20 -0.66 -17.19 -24.91
C GLN A 20 -0.64 -16.95 -23.40
N TRP A 21 0.55 -17.03 -22.80
CA TRP A 21 0.71 -17.06 -21.34
C TRP A 21 0.19 -15.81 -20.63
N GLY A 22 0.36 -14.62 -21.22
CA GLY A 22 -0.17 -13.37 -20.66
C GLY A 22 -1.70 -13.36 -20.60
N GLU A 23 -2.36 -13.75 -21.70
CA GLU A 23 -3.83 -13.84 -21.77
C GLU A 23 -4.39 -14.95 -20.88
N TYR A 24 -3.69 -16.07 -20.81
CA TYR A 24 -4.00 -17.15 -19.87
C TYR A 24 -4.00 -16.60 -18.45
N ARG A 25 -2.88 -16.02 -18.02
CA ARG A 25 -2.69 -15.45 -16.70
C ARG A 25 -3.78 -14.42 -16.36
N ASN A 26 -4.11 -13.52 -17.29
CA ASN A 26 -5.17 -12.52 -17.10
C ASN A 26 -6.55 -13.17 -16.91
N THR A 27 -6.88 -14.18 -17.73
CA THR A 27 -8.12 -14.95 -17.60
C THR A 27 -8.17 -15.68 -16.25
N ARG A 28 -7.06 -16.25 -15.77
CA ARG A 28 -7.00 -16.90 -14.45
C ARG A 28 -7.21 -15.91 -13.31
N TYR A 29 -6.70 -14.68 -13.43
CA TYR A 29 -6.98 -13.62 -12.48
C TYR A 29 -8.47 -13.23 -12.45
N GLU A 30 -9.12 -13.10 -13.60
CA GLU A 30 -10.57 -12.86 -13.68
C GLU A 30 -11.37 -13.99 -13.03
N MET A 31 -10.97 -15.24 -13.26
CA MET A 31 -11.57 -16.41 -12.59
C MET A 31 -11.37 -16.34 -11.07
N ALA A 32 -10.20 -15.88 -10.60
CA ALA A 32 -9.92 -15.74 -9.17
C ALA A 32 -10.86 -14.72 -8.52
N GLU A 33 -11.04 -13.56 -9.16
CA GLU A 33 -11.98 -12.53 -8.71
C GLU A 33 -13.43 -13.04 -8.70
N HIS A 34 -13.86 -13.79 -9.73
CA HIS A 34 -15.19 -14.37 -9.76
C HIS A 34 -15.40 -15.40 -8.64
N ALA A 35 -14.43 -16.28 -8.38
CA ALA A 35 -14.49 -17.24 -7.26
C ALA A 35 -14.55 -16.50 -5.91
N ARG A 36 -13.71 -15.48 -5.73
CA ARG A 36 -13.69 -14.63 -4.52
C ARG A 36 -15.03 -13.94 -4.27
N GLN A 37 -15.64 -13.36 -5.31
CA GLN A 37 -16.95 -12.70 -5.21
C GLN A 37 -18.07 -13.67 -4.83
N ASN A 38 -17.98 -14.92 -5.29
CA ASN A 38 -18.90 -15.99 -4.93
C ASN A 38 -18.57 -16.70 -3.60
N ARG A 39 -17.57 -16.21 -2.87
CA ARG A 39 -17.07 -16.77 -1.59
C ARG A 39 -16.55 -18.21 -1.71
N ASP A 40 -16.16 -18.62 -2.90
CA ASP A 40 -15.41 -19.86 -3.12
C ASP A 40 -13.93 -19.59 -2.84
N TRP A 41 -13.60 -19.54 -1.54
CA TRP A 41 -12.27 -19.14 -1.07
C TRP A 41 -11.19 -20.14 -1.44
N GLU A 42 -11.49 -21.43 -1.51
CA GLU A 42 -10.52 -22.44 -1.90
C GLU A 42 -10.15 -22.28 -3.37
N GLN A 43 -11.13 -22.13 -4.25
CA GLN A 43 -10.88 -21.95 -5.67
C GLN A 43 -10.17 -20.61 -5.94
N ALA A 44 -10.60 -19.53 -5.29
CA ALA A 44 -9.94 -18.23 -5.41
C ALA A 44 -8.46 -18.32 -5.00
N LEU A 45 -8.17 -18.96 -3.87
CA LEU A 45 -6.82 -19.10 -3.35
C LEU A 45 -5.92 -19.90 -4.30
N ARG A 46 -6.41 -21.01 -4.87
CA ARG A 46 -5.68 -21.77 -5.89
C ARG A 46 -5.38 -20.90 -7.12
N LEU A 47 -6.37 -20.15 -7.60
CA LEU A 47 -6.23 -19.30 -8.79
C LEU A 47 -5.25 -18.14 -8.57
N TYR A 48 -5.25 -17.50 -7.41
CA TYR A 48 -4.27 -16.45 -7.12
C TYR A 48 -2.84 -17.00 -7.03
N VAL A 49 -2.64 -18.18 -6.43
CA VAL A 49 -1.33 -18.84 -6.41
C VAL A 49 -0.86 -19.15 -7.83
N GLU A 50 -1.76 -19.62 -8.68
CA GLU A 50 -1.46 -19.90 -10.09
C GLU A 50 -1.09 -18.61 -10.86
N VAL A 51 -1.85 -17.53 -10.69
CA VAL A 51 -1.52 -16.22 -11.28
C VAL A 51 -0.13 -15.75 -10.86
N LEU A 52 0.17 -15.82 -9.55
CA LEU A 52 1.47 -15.40 -9.03
C LEU A 52 2.61 -16.30 -9.52
N LEU A 53 2.35 -17.58 -9.74
CA LEU A 53 3.34 -18.47 -10.36
C LEU A 53 3.72 -17.96 -11.74
N PHE A 54 2.76 -17.60 -12.58
CA PHE A 54 3.01 -17.04 -13.91
C PHE A 54 3.75 -15.70 -13.84
N ASP A 55 3.34 -14.82 -12.93
CA ASP A 55 4.01 -13.53 -12.68
C ASP A 55 5.49 -13.73 -12.32
N LEU A 56 5.77 -14.63 -11.36
CA LEU A 56 7.12 -14.92 -10.89
C LEU A 56 7.99 -15.66 -11.92
N GLN A 57 7.37 -16.37 -12.88
CA GLN A 57 8.06 -16.95 -14.03
C GLN A 57 8.44 -15.89 -15.08
N GLY A 58 7.86 -14.69 -15.01
CA GLY A 58 8.17 -13.58 -15.91
C GLY A 58 7.16 -13.38 -17.03
N VAL A 59 5.90 -13.76 -16.82
CA VAL A 59 4.82 -13.50 -17.79
C VAL A 59 4.29 -12.09 -17.60
N SER A 60 4.21 -11.34 -18.70
CA SER A 60 3.63 -10.01 -18.70
C SER A 60 2.11 -10.05 -18.83
N GLY A 61 1.41 -9.22 -18.06
CA GLY A 61 -0.03 -9.00 -18.22
C GLY A 61 -0.40 -8.14 -19.44
N CYS A 62 0.58 -7.59 -20.16
CA CYS A 62 0.37 -6.63 -21.26
C CYS A 62 0.33 -7.26 -22.66
N GLY A 63 0.10 -8.57 -22.76
CA GLY A 63 -0.04 -9.26 -24.05
C GLY A 63 1.28 -9.55 -24.77
N GLU A 64 2.42 -9.47 -24.08
CA GLU A 64 3.68 -10.01 -24.60
C GLU A 64 3.66 -11.54 -24.48
N ASP A 65 3.95 -12.22 -25.59
CA ASP A 65 4.04 -13.68 -25.61
C ASP A 65 5.35 -14.14 -24.97
N GLY A 66 5.28 -15.10 -24.04
CA GLY A 66 6.44 -15.76 -23.44
C GLY A 66 6.84 -15.27 -22.04
N PHE A 67 8.04 -15.67 -21.64
CA PHE A 67 8.62 -15.37 -20.33
C PHE A 67 9.81 -14.41 -20.47
N SER A 68 9.88 -13.41 -19.60
CA SER A 68 10.97 -12.44 -19.55
C SER A 68 11.42 -12.20 -18.13
N SER A 69 12.74 -12.20 -17.90
CA SER A 69 13.32 -11.83 -16.61
C SER A 69 12.98 -10.41 -16.19
N ALA A 70 12.68 -9.51 -17.14
CA ALA A 70 12.26 -8.14 -16.84
C ALA A 70 10.90 -8.08 -16.13
N HIS A 71 10.07 -9.12 -16.29
CA HIS A 71 8.71 -9.20 -15.75
C HIS A 71 8.59 -10.17 -14.58
N GLN A 72 9.69 -10.69 -14.03
CA GLN A 72 9.70 -11.60 -12.87
C GLN A 72 9.41 -10.85 -11.57
N ARG A 73 8.19 -10.33 -11.46
CA ARG A 73 7.67 -9.60 -10.31
C ARG A 73 6.21 -9.95 -10.12
N GLU A 74 5.75 -9.99 -8.89
CA GLU A 74 4.35 -10.22 -8.61
C GLU A 74 3.48 -9.10 -9.17
N ALA A 75 2.27 -9.41 -9.62
CA ALA A 75 1.26 -8.38 -9.74
C ALA A 75 0.78 -7.98 -8.33
N PRO A 76 0.90 -6.69 -7.95
CA PRO A 76 0.54 -6.26 -6.59
C PRO A 76 -0.91 -6.55 -6.19
N SER A 77 -1.82 -6.59 -7.15
CA SER A 77 -3.23 -6.90 -6.90
C SER A 77 -3.43 -8.36 -6.48
N ALA A 78 -2.82 -9.31 -7.20
CA ALA A 78 -2.91 -10.74 -6.90
C ALA A 78 -2.23 -11.07 -5.57
N ALA A 79 -1.04 -10.53 -5.33
CA ALA A 79 -0.31 -10.70 -4.07
C ALA A 79 -1.10 -10.17 -2.86
N ARG A 80 -1.70 -8.99 -3.01
CA ARG A 80 -2.54 -8.37 -1.97
C ARG A 80 -3.78 -9.18 -1.68
N GLU A 81 -4.51 -9.66 -2.69
CA GLU A 81 -5.71 -10.46 -2.48
C GLU A 81 -5.39 -11.83 -1.86
N LEU A 82 -4.29 -12.48 -2.29
CA LEU A 82 -3.82 -13.70 -1.67
C LEU A 82 -3.48 -13.48 -0.19
N ALA A 83 -2.71 -12.43 0.13
CA ALA A 83 -2.40 -12.08 1.52
C ALA A 83 -3.65 -11.78 2.36
N ARG A 84 -4.65 -11.10 1.79
CA ARG A 84 -5.95 -10.86 2.45
C ARG A 84 -6.69 -12.16 2.76
N LEU A 85 -6.75 -13.09 1.82
CA LEU A 85 -7.36 -14.40 2.03
C LEU A 85 -6.65 -15.18 3.14
N PHE A 86 -5.32 -15.16 3.16
CA PHE A 86 -4.54 -15.80 4.22
C PHE A 86 -4.85 -15.23 5.61
N LEU A 87 -4.94 -13.92 5.74
CA LEU A 87 -5.33 -13.28 7.00
C LEU A 87 -6.77 -13.59 7.40
N HIS A 88 -7.70 -13.57 6.43
CA HIS A 88 -9.12 -13.82 6.68
C HIS A 88 -9.39 -15.27 7.10
N GLN A 89 -8.80 -16.22 6.40
CA GLN A 89 -8.96 -17.66 6.63
C GLN A 89 -8.00 -18.19 7.71
N ARG A 90 -7.15 -17.34 8.28
CA ARG A 90 -6.12 -17.69 9.29
C ARG A 90 -5.19 -18.81 8.82
N LEU A 91 -4.78 -18.73 7.56
CA LEU A 91 -3.88 -19.70 6.94
C LEU A 91 -2.42 -19.36 7.26
N ASP A 92 -1.57 -20.38 7.29
CA ASP A 92 -0.14 -20.28 7.59
C ASP A 92 0.73 -20.72 6.39
N GLY A 93 2.05 -20.74 6.59
CA GLY A 93 3.00 -21.10 5.54
C GLY A 93 2.83 -22.54 5.01
N GLU A 94 2.37 -23.47 5.85
CA GLU A 94 2.14 -24.86 5.43
C GLU A 94 0.90 -24.96 4.53
N ALA A 95 -0.15 -24.21 4.84
CA ALA A 95 -1.30 -24.09 3.95
C ALA A 95 -0.91 -23.51 2.58
N LEU A 96 -0.05 -22.48 2.54
CA LEU A 96 0.49 -21.93 1.28
C LEU A 96 1.28 -22.99 0.51
N LYS A 97 2.15 -23.73 1.19
CA LYS A 97 2.98 -24.78 0.59
C LYS A 97 2.14 -25.91 0.01
N SER A 98 1.11 -26.34 0.73
CA SER A 98 0.16 -27.36 0.28
C SER A 98 -0.60 -26.93 -0.98
N VAL A 99 -1.01 -25.66 -1.05
CA VAL A 99 -1.70 -25.13 -2.23
C VAL A 99 -0.73 -25.00 -3.39
N PHE A 100 0.46 -24.44 -3.17
CA PHE A 100 1.50 -24.33 -4.18
C PHE A 100 1.84 -25.70 -4.77
N GLY A 101 2.08 -26.71 -3.92
CA GLY A 101 2.32 -28.08 -4.36
C GLY A 101 1.25 -28.59 -5.31
N ARG A 102 -0.03 -28.50 -4.92
CA ARG A 102 -1.16 -28.89 -5.76
C ARG A 102 -1.21 -28.15 -7.10
N VAL A 103 -1.04 -26.82 -7.08
CA VAL A 103 -1.01 -26.01 -8.31
C VAL A 103 0.15 -26.43 -9.21
N THR A 104 1.34 -26.66 -8.66
CA THR A 104 2.50 -27.09 -9.47
C THR A 104 2.37 -28.52 -9.97
N ASP A 105 1.71 -29.42 -9.25
CA ASP A 105 1.50 -30.78 -9.72
C ASP A 105 0.51 -30.84 -10.89
N ASP A 106 -0.47 -29.93 -10.89
CA ASP A 106 -1.47 -29.82 -11.95
C ASP A 106 -0.94 -29.08 -13.21
N PHE A 107 -0.07 -28.07 -13.05
CA PHE A 107 0.22 -27.09 -14.12
C PHE A 107 1.70 -26.89 -14.46
N TRP A 108 2.64 -27.47 -13.73
CA TRP A 108 4.05 -27.19 -13.99
C TRP A 108 4.52 -27.78 -15.33
N VAL A 109 4.96 -26.92 -16.23
CA VAL A 109 5.45 -27.31 -17.56
C VAL A 109 6.96 -27.12 -17.68
N GLY A 110 7.60 -27.93 -18.54
CA GLY A 110 9.03 -27.83 -18.81
C GLY A 110 9.48 -26.53 -19.49
N ALA A 111 8.54 -25.74 -20.01
CA ALA A 111 8.80 -24.44 -20.63
C ALA A 111 9.06 -23.32 -19.61
N PHE A 112 8.80 -23.56 -18.31
CA PHE A 112 9.02 -22.55 -17.28
C PHE A 112 10.52 -22.29 -17.06
N PRO A 113 10.95 -21.00 -17.11
CA PRO A 113 12.37 -20.66 -17.05
C PRO A 113 12.99 -20.79 -15.66
N ARG A 114 12.19 -20.74 -14.59
CA ARG A 114 12.66 -20.82 -13.20
C ARG A 114 12.27 -22.13 -12.56
N SER A 115 13.08 -22.60 -11.60
CA SER A 115 12.79 -23.84 -10.88
C SER A 115 11.61 -23.69 -9.91
N ARG A 116 11.00 -24.82 -9.52
CA ARG A 116 9.93 -24.84 -8.50
C ARG A 116 10.38 -24.21 -7.18
N ASN A 117 11.63 -24.44 -6.79
CA ASN A 117 12.17 -23.93 -5.52
C ASN A 117 12.34 -22.41 -5.57
N ASP A 118 12.89 -21.87 -6.66
CA ASP A 118 13.09 -20.42 -6.78
C ASP A 118 11.76 -19.67 -6.74
N VAL A 119 10.74 -20.18 -7.45
CA VAL A 119 9.40 -19.58 -7.44
C VAL A 119 8.71 -19.74 -6.09
N TRP A 120 8.92 -20.86 -5.41
CA TRP A 120 8.38 -21.07 -4.07
C TRP A 120 8.95 -20.06 -3.07
N ASP A 121 10.26 -19.87 -3.05
CA ASP A 121 10.93 -18.96 -2.13
C ASP A 121 10.44 -17.51 -2.35
N ASP A 122 10.33 -17.09 -3.61
CA ASP A 122 9.77 -15.78 -3.97
C ASP A 122 8.30 -15.65 -3.56
N LEU A 123 7.46 -16.64 -3.90
CA LEU A 123 6.03 -16.62 -3.55
C LEU A 123 5.84 -16.50 -2.04
N GLN A 124 6.59 -17.27 -1.26
CA GLN A 124 6.52 -17.22 0.20
C GLN A 124 6.96 -15.85 0.72
N SER A 125 8.02 -15.26 0.15
CA SER A 125 8.50 -13.92 0.50
C SER A 125 7.43 -12.85 0.21
N VAL A 126 6.90 -12.84 -1.01
CA VAL A 126 5.85 -11.92 -1.47
C VAL A 126 4.62 -12.00 -0.56
N VAL A 127 4.08 -13.20 -0.34
CA VAL A 127 2.86 -13.35 0.49
C VAL A 127 3.13 -12.87 1.92
N ARG A 128 4.29 -13.19 2.50
CA ARG A 128 4.67 -12.74 3.84
C ARG A 128 4.77 -11.23 3.93
N GLU A 129 5.38 -10.58 2.95
CA GLU A 129 5.54 -9.13 2.91
C GLU A 129 4.18 -8.42 2.87
N TYR A 130 3.30 -8.82 1.95
CA TYR A 130 1.96 -8.24 1.83
C TYR A 130 1.11 -8.52 3.08
N MET A 131 1.22 -9.71 3.69
CA MET A 131 0.55 -10.02 4.95
C MET A 131 1.02 -9.13 6.10
N ASN A 132 2.32 -8.87 6.20
CA ASN A 132 2.89 -7.98 7.22
C ASN A 132 2.39 -6.54 7.03
N GLY A 133 2.40 -6.03 5.80
CA GLY A 133 1.86 -4.71 5.47
C GLY A 133 0.36 -4.57 5.80
N LEU A 134 -0.44 -5.60 5.50
CA LEU A 134 -1.87 -5.62 5.86
C LEU A 134 -2.09 -5.68 7.37
N ARG A 135 -1.28 -6.47 8.10
CA ARG A 135 -1.36 -6.52 9.57
C ARG A 135 -1.04 -5.17 10.21
N LEU A 136 -0.02 -4.47 9.73
CA LEU A 136 0.33 -3.13 10.20
C LEU A 136 -0.80 -2.13 9.93
N ARG A 137 -1.41 -2.14 8.74
CA ARG A 137 -2.56 -1.29 8.42
C ARG A 137 -3.77 -1.58 9.32
N ASN A 138 -4.14 -2.85 9.47
CA ASN A 138 -5.21 -3.26 10.38
C ASN A 138 -4.90 -2.86 11.82
N ARG A 139 -3.63 -2.90 12.22
CA ARG A 139 -3.19 -2.46 13.55
C ARG A 139 -3.41 -0.97 13.74
N VAL A 140 -2.99 -0.14 12.77
CA VAL A 140 -3.24 1.31 12.76
C VAL A 140 -4.73 1.62 12.89
N GLU A 141 -5.57 0.96 12.10
CA GLU A 141 -7.03 1.12 12.15
C GLU A 141 -7.58 0.73 13.53
N SER A 142 -7.15 -0.41 14.08
CA SER A 142 -7.62 -0.90 15.39
C SER A 142 -7.18 -0.03 16.57
N LEU A 143 -6.04 0.67 16.45
CA LEU A 143 -5.54 1.59 17.47
C LEU A 143 -6.36 2.89 17.52
N GLY A 144 -6.99 3.24 16.40
CA GLY A 144 -7.73 4.49 16.25
C GLY A 144 -6.84 5.71 15.97
N PRO A 145 -7.45 6.88 15.77
CA PRO A 145 -6.77 8.06 15.22
C PRO A 145 -5.72 8.64 16.18
N ASN A 146 -5.97 8.62 17.49
CA ASN A 146 -5.17 9.33 18.48
C ASN A 146 -4.04 8.50 19.13
N ARG A 147 -3.90 7.21 18.80
CA ARG A 147 -2.92 6.32 19.42
C ARG A 147 -1.74 6.05 18.51
N LEU A 148 -0.53 6.02 19.07
CA LEU A 148 0.70 5.76 18.33
C LEU A 148 0.97 4.26 18.18
N LEU A 149 1.57 3.88 17.05
CA LEU A 149 2.24 2.60 16.92
C LEU A 149 3.52 2.60 17.77
N PRO A 150 3.93 1.43 18.31
CA PRO A 150 5.29 1.23 18.81
C PRO A 150 6.35 1.67 17.80
N ALA A 151 7.53 2.09 18.27
CA ALA A 151 8.63 2.61 17.43
C ALA A 151 8.91 1.72 16.20
N ASN A 152 9.25 0.45 16.45
CA ASN A 152 9.56 -0.54 15.42
C ASN A 152 8.42 -0.78 14.42
N GLU A 153 7.16 -0.83 14.87
CA GLU A 153 6.01 -1.04 13.97
C GLU A 153 5.75 0.18 13.08
N ALA A 154 6.03 1.37 13.60
CA ALA A 154 5.81 2.59 12.86
C ALA A 154 6.88 2.85 11.82
N ASP A 155 8.13 2.49 12.07
CA ASP A 155 9.20 2.55 11.07
C ASP A 155 8.87 1.58 9.93
N ALA A 156 8.47 0.35 10.29
CA ALA A 156 7.99 -0.64 9.33
C ALA A 156 6.73 -0.19 8.56
N TYR A 157 5.85 0.60 9.21
CA TYR A 157 4.69 1.20 8.55
C TYR A 157 5.10 2.29 7.56
N ALA A 158 6.02 3.18 7.95
CA ALA A 158 6.52 4.26 7.09
C ALA A 158 7.22 3.75 5.83
N GLU A 159 7.97 2.65 5.93
CA GLU A 159 8.61 1.99 4.78
C GLU A 159 7.62 1.42 3.74
N ARG A 160 6.36 1.18 4.14
CA ARG A 160 5.38 0.42 3.35
C ARG A 160 4.15 1.20 2.94
N ALA A 161 3.82 2.23 3.70
CA ALA A 161 2.70 3.12 3.44
C ALA A 161 3.05 4.05 2.28
N ASP A 162 2.07 4.35 1.45
CA ASP A 162 2.23 5.43 0.47
C ASP A 162 2.17 6.81 1.15
N ASP A 163 2.60 7.84 0.43
CA ASP A 163 2.65 9.21 0.93
C ASP A 163 1.29 9.69 1.47
N TYR A 164 0.18 9.30 0.81
CA TYR A 164 -1.16 9.70 1.22
C TYR A 164 -1.62 8.96 2.48
N GLU A 165 -1.26 7.69 2.65
CA GLU A 165 -1.50 6.91 3.86
C GLU A 165 -0.75 7.53 5.06
N LEU A 166 0.50 7.95 4.87
CA LEU A 166 1.28 8.63 5.92
C LEU A 166 0.70 9.98 6.28
N LEU A 167 0.39 10.83 5.30
CA LEU A 167 -0.23 12.14 5.51
C LEU A 167 -1.58 12.03 6.19
N ARG A 168 -2.42 11.06 5.79
CA ARG A 168 -3.69 10.80 6.47
C ARG A 168 -3.46 10.41 7.94
N ARG A 169 -2.43 9.58 8.20
CA ARG A 169 -2.07 9.18 9.56
C ARG A 169 -1.61 10.37 10.41
N ILE A 170 -0.79 11.26 9.86
CA ILE A 170 -0.37 12.50 10.51
C ILE A 170 -1.59 13.35 10.87
N GLY A 171 -2.48 13.59 9.90
CA GLY A 171 -3.71 14.35 10.14
C GLY A 171 -4.53 13.78 11.29
N MET A 172 -4.73 12.46 11.32
CA MET A 172 -5.44 11.79 12.43
C MET A 172 -4.73 11.95 13.79
N LEU A 173 -3.39 11.92 13.82
CA LEU A 173 -2.64 12.07 15.07
C LEU A 173 -2.76 13.49 15.65
N LEU A 174 -2.84 14.50 14.77
CA LEU A 174 -2.86 15.91 15.12
C LEU A 174 -4.26 16.52 15.23
N GLU A 175 -5.30 15.89 14.67
CA GLU A 175 -6.66 16.44 14.57
C GLU A 175 -7.22 17.01 15.89
N ASN A 176 -6.88 16.37 17.01
CA ASN A 176 -7.37 16.74 18.33
C ASN A 176 -6.34 17.50 19.19
N GLU A 177 -5.17 17.81 18.63
CA GLU A 177 -4.08 18.45 19.35
C GLU A 177 -4.06 19.96 19.09
N SER A 178 -3.67 20.73 20.11
CA SER A 178 -3.40 22.14 19.92
C SER A 178 -2.02 22.30 19.26
N PRO A 179 -1.85 23.10 18.19
CA PRO A 179 -0.56 23.35 17.55
C PRO A 179 0.54 23.89 18.47
N THR A 180 0.18 24.44 19.63
CA THR A 180 1.14 24.95 20.63
C THR A 180 1.46 23.94 21.73
N ARG A 181 0.75 22.80 21.78
CA ARG A 181 0.81 21.82 22.88
C ARG A 181 0.68 20.39 22.36
N ILE A 182 1.32 20.07 21.24
CA ILE A 182 1.33 18.71 20.71
C ILE A 182 2.23 17.85 21.63
N PRO A 183 1.75 16.69 22.11
CA PRO A 183 2.56 15.77 22.90
C PRO A 183 3.86 15.37 22.17
N GLU A 184 4.96 15.26 22.91
CA GLU A 184 6.30 15.04 22.32
C GLU A 184 6.36 13.79 21.43
N ASP A 185 5.79 12.67 21.87
CA ASP A 185 5.76 11.42 21.08
C ASP A 185 5.00 11.58 19.76
N LYS A 186 3.93 12.38 19.76
CA LYS A 186 3.17 12.68 18.53
C LYS A 186 3.95 13.62 17.62
N ARG A 187 4.65 14.63 18.16
CA ARG A 187 5.53 15.49 17.36
C ARG A 187 6.62 14.70 16.67
N ARG A 188 7.31 13.85 17.43
CA ARG A 188 8.37 12.98 16.91
C ARG A 188 7.82 12.06 15.83
N ARG A 189 6.70 11.38 16.10
CA ARG A 189 6.08 10.49 15.12
C ARG A 189 5.66 11.23 13.84
N THR A 190 5.05 12.40 13.98
CA THR A 190 4.66 13.21 12.83
C THR A 190 5.88 13.65 12.03
N HIS A 191 6.94 14.10 12.69
CA HIS A 191 8.19 14.44 12.03
C HIS A 191 8.77 13.26 11.25
N ASP A 192 8.83 12.07 11.84
CA ASP A 192 9.33 10.86 11.20
C ASP A 192 8.50 10.49 9.96
N TYR A 193 7.17 10.55 10.07
CA TYR A 193 6.28 10.30 8.93
C TYR A 193 6.39 11.37 7.84
N LEU A 194 6.48 12.66 8.19
CA LEU A 194 6.70 13.73 7.22
C LEU A 194 8.04 13.58 6.50
N SER A 195 9.08 13.11 7.18
CA SER A 195 10.41 12.88 6.60
C SER A 195 10.42 11.71 5.61
N ALA A 196 9.46 10.78 5.72
CA ALA A 196 9.31 9.65 4.81
C ALA A 196 8.46 9.97 3.57
N VAL A 197 7.75 11.11 3.58
CA VAL A 197 6.87 11.53 2.47
C VAL A 197 7.70 12.22 1.38
N ASP A 198 7.56 11.78 0.14
CA ASP A 198 8.07 12.55 -1.00
C ASP A 198 7.07 13.66 -1.36
N ILE A 199 7.29 14.85 -0.79
CA ILE A 199 6.41 16.00 -0.97
C ILE A 199 6.30 16.45 -2.43
N GLU A 200 7.23 16.08 -3.31
CA GLU A 200 7.17 16.49 -4.72
C GLU A 200 6.21 15.66 -5.56
N GLN A 201 5.90 14.43 -5.12
CA GLN A 201 5.04 13.49 -5.84
C GLN A 201 3.57 13.55 -5.45
N ILE A 202 3.20 14.38 -4.48
CA ILE A 202 1.82 14.55 -4.02
C ILE A 202 1.18 15.82 -4.61
N GLY A 203 -0.15 15.83 -4.76
CA GLY A 203 -0.87 17.00 -5.26
C GLY A 203 -0.83 18.20 -4.29
N ASP A 204 -0.95 19.42 -4.82
CA ASP A 204 -0.80 20.70 -4.08
C ASP A 204 -1.61 20.77 -2.77
N ARG A 205 -2.84 20.27 -2.79
CA ARG A 205 -3.69 20.20 -1.59
C ARG A 205 -3.03 19.44 -0.45
N TRP A 206 -2.36 18.33 -0.76
CA TRP A 206 -1.67 17.51 0.23
C TRP A 206 -0.31 18.10 0.59
N LYS A 207 0.40 18.76 -0.34
CA LYS A 207 1.59 19.57 -0.03
C LYS A 207 1.27 20.65 1.00
N ALA A 208 0.18 21.39 0.78
CA ALA A 208 -0.29 22.42 1.71
C ALA A 208 -0.52 21.87 3.12
N LYS A 209 -1.16 20.69 3.23
CA LYS A 209 -1.38 20.02 4.52
C LYS A 209 -0.07 19.55 5.17
N ALA A 210 0.84 18.97 4.39
CA ALA A 210 2.15 18.56 4.88
C ALA A 210 2.91 19.75 5.48
N TYR A 211 2.96 20.87 4.77
CA TYR A 211 3.56 22.11 5.28
C TYR A 211 2.83 22.66 6.50
N GLN A 212 1.50 22.63 6.52
CA GLN A 212 0.74 23.03 7.70
C GLN A 212 1.14 22.19 8.93
N TRP A 213 1.14 20.86 8.81
CA TRP A 213 1.50 19.98 9.94
C TRP A 213 2.96 20.12 10.36
N ALA A 214 3.88 20.31 9.41
CA ALA A 214 5.26 20.64 9.72
C ALA A 214 5.34 21.94 10.54
N GLY A 215 4.62 22.99 10.12
CA GLY A 215 4.52 24.25 10.85
C GLY A 215 3.93 24.09 12.26
N GLU A 216 2.90 23.25 12.43
CA GLU A 216 2.32 22.94 13.75
C GLU A 216 3.32 22.20 14.67
N VAL A 217 4.05 21.22 14.14
CA VAL A 217 5.09 20.50 14.91
C VAL A 217 6.20 21.43 15.37
N VAL A 218 6.71 22.25 14.45
CA VAL A 218 7.80 23.21 14.72
C VAL A 218 7.33 24.31 15.67
N LEU A 219 6.10 24.80 15.52
CA LEU A 219 5.52 25.76 16.45
C LEU A 219 5.42 25.18 17.87
N SER A 220 5.04 23.91 17.99
CA SER A 220 4.98 23.24 19.30
C SER A 220 6.36 23.04 19.94
N ASN A 221 7.45 23.08 19.15
CA ASN A 221 8.83 23.12 19.64
C ASN A 221 9.28 24.53 20.05
N ASN A 222 8.39 25.52 20.06
CA ASN A 222 8.66 26.94 20.33
C ASN A 222 9.59 27.59 19.29
N GLU A 223 9.48 27.20 18.03
CA GLU A 223 10.23 27.80 16.91
C GLU A 223 9.27 28.60 15.98
N PRO A 224 8.78 29.77 16.43
CA PRO A 224 7.73 30.50 15.71
C PRO A 224 8.15 31.01 14.33
N GLU A 225 9.43 31.35 14.13
CA GLU A 225 9.96 31.82 12.84
C GLU A 225 9.99 30.69 11.81
N SER A 226 10.55 29.54 12.17
CA SER A 226 10.54 28.33 11.33
C SER A 226 9.11 27.89 11.00
N ALA A 227 8.21 27.93 11.99
CA ALA A 227 6.80 27.62 11.79
C ALA A 227 6.10 28.59 10.82
N LEU A 228 6.42 29.89 10.90
CA LEU A 228 5.88 30.89 9.98
C LEU A 228 6.25 30.56 8.53
N ASN A 229 7.49 30.19 8.24
CA ASN A 229 7.92 29.81 6.89
C ASN A 229 7.09 28.63 6.34
N TYR A 230 6.87 27.60 7.14
CA TYR A 230 6.02 26.47 6.74
C TYR A 230 4.56 26.86 6.52
N PHE A 231 3.99 27.72 7.38
CA PHE A 231 2.61 28.18 7.18
C PHE A 231 2.47 29.09 5.95
N GLU A 232 3.51 29.84 5.58
CA GLU A 232 3.51 30.64 4.35
C GLU A 232 3.55 29.73 3.11
N GLN A 233 4.42 28.70 3.09
CA GLN A 233 4.42 27.69 2.04
C GLN A 233 3.08 26.96 1.93
N ALA A 234 2.47 26.61 3.05
CA ALA A 234 1.13 26.03 3.07
C ALA A 234 0.08 26.98 2.49
N LEU A 235 0.17 28.28 2.80
CA LEU A 235 -0.79 29.29 2.37
C LEU A 235 -0.78 29.51 0.85
N ASP A 236 0.39 29.41 0.24
CA ASP A 236 0.57 29.58 -1.21
C ASP A 236 -0.08 28.44 -2.00
N LEU A 237 -0.20 27.27 -1.40
CA LEU A 237 -0.76 26.05 -2.00
C LEU A 237 -2.19 25.73 -1.54
N ALA A 238 -2.68 26.37 -0.47
CA ALA A 238 -3.97 26.05 0.14
C ALA A 238 -5.17 26.39 -0.77
N ASP A 239 -6.13 25.47 -0.82
CA ASP A 239 -7.45 25.69 -1.41
C ASP A 239 -8.30 26.63 -0.53
N LEU A 240 -9.47 27.04 -1.03
CA LEU A 240 -10.33 28.02 -0.33
C LEU A 240 -10.72 27.59 1.09
N ASP A 241 -10.88 26.29 1.32
CA ASP A 241 -11.35 25.74 2.60
C ASP A 241 -10.23 25.76 3.65
N ASP A 242 -9.01 25.33 3.27
CA ASP A 242 -7.88 25.26 4.20
C ASP A 242 -7.21 26.65 4.40
N ARG A 243 -7.32 27.55 3.41
CA ARG A 243 -6.65 28.86 3.39
C ARG A 243 -7.02 29.78 4.56
N ALA A 244 -8.28 29.76 5.00
CA ALA A 244 -8.75 30.61 6.10
C ALA A 244 -8.04 30.28 7.42
N THR A 245 -7.84 28.97 7.67
CA THR A 245 -7.18 28.46 8.87
C THR A 245 -5.69 28.81 8.85
N VAL A 246 -5.00 28.53 7.75
CA VAL A 246 -3.56 28.83 7.60
C VAL A 246 -3.30 30.34 7.69
N LYS A 247 -4.11 31.17 7.02
CA LYS A 247 -3.98 32.64 7.04
C LYS A 247 -4.10 33.21 8.45
N ARG A 248 -4.99 32.64 9.28
CA ARG A 248 -5.14 33.07 10.68
C ARG A 248 -3.86 32.80 11.48
N ARG A 249 -3.19 31.67 11.24
CA ARG A 249 -1.94 31.30 11.91
C ARG A 249 -0.78 32.20 11.50
N VAL A 250 -0.61 32.43 10.19
CA VAL A 250 0.38 33.38 9.67
C VAL A 250 0.20 34.76 10.32
N LYS A 251 -1.03 35.27 10.38
CA LYS A 251 -1.32 36.55 11.02
C LYS A 251 -0.92 36.56 12.51
N GLN A 252 -1.33 35.54 13.27
CA GLN A 252 -1.02 35.46 14.70
C GLN A 252 0.48 35.45 14.99
N LEU A 253 1.27 34.73 14.18
CA LEU A 253 2.72 34.68 14.35
C LEU A 253 3.39 36.01 13.98
N ARG A 254 2.94 36.66 12.90
CA ARG A 254 3.45 38.00 12.53
C ARG A 254 3.13 39.05 13.60
N ASP A 255 1.90 39.08 14.09
CA ASP A 255 1.49 40.01 15.15
C ASP A 255 2.28 39.76 16.45
N GLY A 256 2.55 38.48 16.77
CA GLY A 256 3.38 38.10 17.92
C GLY A 256 4.85 38.48 17.78
N ALA A 257 5.43 38.35 16.59
CA ALA A 257 6.81 38.74 16.30
C ALA A 257 7.02 40.27 16.41
N VAL A 258 6.03 41.07 15.98
CA VAL A 258 6.04 42.54 16.08
C VAL A 258 6.01 43.05 17.52
N HIS A 259 5.46 42.27 18.47
CA HIS A 259 5.40 42.65 19.89
C HIS A 259 6.57 42.12 20.74
N ALA A 260 7.42 41.27 20.18
CA ALA A 260 8.62 40.74 20.84
C ALA A 260 9.91 41.49 20.44
N SER A 261 9.83 42.37 19.43
CA SER A 261 10.92 43.23 18.95
C SER A 261 10.86 44.61 19.59
#